data_AF-A0A2G7FM36-F1
#
_entry.id   AF-A0A2G7FM36-F1
#
_cell.length_a   1.000
_cell.length_b   1.000
_cell.length_c   1.000
_cell.angle_alpha   90.00
_cell.angle_beta   90.00
_cell.angle_gamma   90.00
#
_symmetry.space_group_name_H-M   'P 1'
#
loop_
_entity.id
_entity.type
_entity.pdbx_description
1 polymer ?
#
loop_
_entity_poly.entity_id
_entity_poly.type
_entity_poly.pdbx_seq_one_letter_code
_entity_poly.pdbx_strand_id
1 'polypeptide(L)'
;MSLLFNHRLLTRTGKQSLFAVPARSIALPSSPDIINKSSFNVSQSIAEISPLSTERDQQPAPCTQNWAERLDGINSKSRLPRSVQAVYLRPLRRKAEYGLPVCDLQLRSYSVRNVEFFADFAVRAAYYLKLPVSGPVPLPRIVERWTFPRSNFVHKKSQENFERITLRRLIQIKDGNPQAPLDMHVSRYASYSPRSHRATNALLQSRTIKFNMKGHLRRWGSSVTAQPSPISSSQTIFSGIQPTGVPHLGNYLGALREWVRLQDNATEGTRLFYSIVDLHALTVPQDSCQLKKWRREAFATLLAVGLNPDRSTIFYQSAVPAHTELYWILSTVASMGYLSRMTQWKSKLQLPENISLEHSAARSKLRLGLFSYPVLQAADILVHRATHVPVGEDQRQHLEFSRYTANSFNHLYGHIFPSPEALISPAKRVMSLKEPTLKMSKSHADSRSRILLTDSPYDIHRKVRAALTDSDASITYDPVRRPGVSNLIEILSHLDGRSCDDLSLEYKSASFGL
;
A
#
# COMPACT_ATOMS: atom_id res chain seq x y z
N MET A 1 50.35 17.67 36.92
CA MET A 1 51.33 18.79 36.87
C MET A 1 50.67 20.02 36.28
N SER A 2 51.27 21.19 36.54
CA SER A 2 51.05 22.52 35.94
C SER A 2 50.62 22.54 34.46
N LEU A 3 49.70 23.43 34.01
CA LEU A 3 49.88 24.88 33.70
C LEU A 3 50.93 25.12 32.58
N LEU A 4 50.78 26.06 31.62
CA LEU A 4 49.83 27.17 31.47
C LEU A 4 49.65 27.60 29.98
N PHE A 5 48.85 28.64 29.75
CA PHE A 5 48.52 29.29 28.47
C PHE A 5 49.61 30.25 27.93
N ASN A 6 49.54 30.52 26.61
CA ASN A 6 49.78 31.79 25.88
C ASN A 6 50.88 31.77 24.77
N HIS A 7 50.91 32.68 23.78
CA HIS A 7 49.89 33.34 22.93
C HIS A 7 50.62 34.29 21.95
N ARG A 8 50.20 34.37 20.66
CA ARG A 8 50.31 35.50 19.67
C ARG A 8 51.21 35.34 18.40
N LEU A 9 50.55 35.60 17.25
CA LEU A 9 51.02 36.34 16.03
C LEU A 9 52.21 35.73 15.22
N LEU A 10 52.33 35.85 13.89
CA LEU A 10 51.50 36.47 12.82
C LEU A 10 51.86 35.91 11.41
N THR A 11 51.07 36.32 10.39
CA THR A 11 51.31 36.33 8.92
C THR A 11 50.83 35.16 8.01
N ARG A 12 50.13 35.58 6.93
CA ARG A 12 50.04 35.06 5.54
C ARG A 12 50.20 33.53 5.29
N THR A 13 49.30 32.86 4.57
CA THR A 13 48.67 33.23 3.29
C THR A 13 47.28 32.60 3.11
N GLY A 14 46.46 33.12 2.18
CA GLY A 14 45.15 32.55 1.86
C GLY A 14 45.01 32.14 0.38
N LYS A 15 44.41 30.97 0.14
CA LYS A 15 43.82 30.56 -1.13
C LYS A 15 42.51 29.83 -0.86
N GLN A 16 41.40 30.33 -1.39
CA GLN A 16 40.12 29.64 -1.48
C GLN A 16 39.86 29.28 -2.95
N SER A 17 39.45 28.05 -3.23
CA SER A 17 38.96 27.64 -4.54
C SER A 17 37.43 27.79 -4.60
N LEU A 18 36.95 28.38 -5.68
CA LEU A 18 35.53 28.64 -5.94
C LEU A 18 34.93 27.54 -6.80
N PHE A 19 33.71 27.11 -6.47
CA PHE A 19 32.78 26.54 -7.45
C PHE A 19 31.38 27.09 -7.19
N ALA A 20 30.76 27.63 -8.23
CA ALA A 20 29.45 28.30 -8.17
C ALA A 20 28.39 27.47 -8.92
N VAL A 21 27.13 27.59 -8.49
CA VAL A 21 25.99 26.93 -9.13
C VAL A 21 25.31 27.93 -10.09
N PRO A 22 25.11 27.59 -11.37
CA PRO A 22 24.51 28.51 -12.33
C PRO A 22 22.98 28.55 -12.21
N ALA A 23 22.42 29.73 -11.95
CA ALA A 23 21.00 30.02 -12.16
C ALA A 23 20.80 30.52 -13.61
N ARG A 24 19.78 30.02 -14.32
CA ARG A 24 19.37 30.55 -15.63
C ARG A 24 18.32 31.65 -15.45
N SER A 25 18.65 32.87 -15.85
CA SER A 25 17.69 33.91 -16.17
C SER A 25 17.09 33.70 -17.56
N ILE A 26 15.90 34.27 -17.80
CA ILE A 26 15.26 34.32 -19.12
C ILE A 26 15.54 35.72 -19.71
N ALA A 27 15.97 35.76 -20.97
CA ALA A 27 16.16 37.00 -21.73
C ALA A 27 15.54 36.86 -23.12
N LEU A 28 14.91 37.94 -23.59
CA LEU A 28 14.34 38.05 -24.93
C LEU A 28 15.41 38.55 -25.93
N PRO A 29 15.55 37.94 -27.11
CA PRO A 29 16.28 38.53 -28.23
C PRO A 29 15.37 39.39 -29.12
N SER A 30 15.93 40.41 -29.76
CA SER A 30 15.21 41.33 -30.65
C SER A 30 15.92 41.48 -32.00
N SER A 31 15.24 41.07 -33.08
CA SER A 31 15.29 41.65 -34.45
C SER A 31 16.64 41.68 -35.22
N PRO A 32 16.64 41.93 -36.55
CA PRO A 32 15.59 41.73 -37.58
C PRO A 32 16.07 40.92 -38.83
N ASP A 33 15.13 40.62 -39.74
CA ASP A 33 15.28 40.31 -41.19
C ASP A 33 16.21 39.13 -41.61
N ILE A 34 16.20 38.57 -42.84
CA ILE A 34 15.48 38.85 -44.10
C ILE A 34 14.95 37.51 -44.68
N ILE A 35 13.67 37.42 -45.06
CA ILE A 35 13.17 36.40 -46.02
C ILE A 35 12.20 37.07 -47.00
N ASN A 36 12.26 36.71 -48.28
CA ASN A 36 11.52 37.38 -49.37
C ASN A 36 10.95 36.35 -50.37
N LYS A 37 9.64 36.45 -50.65
CA LYS A 37 8.86 35.73 -51.71
C LYS A 37 8.70 34.19 -51.58
N SER A 38 7.66 33.54 -52.15
CA SER A 38 6.27 33.97 -52.44
C SER A 38 5.38 32.82 -52.97
N SER A 39 4.27 32.51 -52.27
CA SER A 39 3.04 31.88 -52.81
C SER A 39 1.95 31.97 -51.72
N PHE A 40 0.82 32.65 -51.92
CA PHE A 40 -0.43 32.16 -52.56
C PHE A 40 -0.92 30.82 -51.97
N ASN A 41 -2.13 30.70 -51.39
CA ASN A 41 -3.29 31.61 -51.30
C ASN A 41 -4.03 31.38 -49.93
N VAL A 42 -5.16 31.94 -49.47
CA VAL A 42 -6.40 32.52 -50.07
C VAL A 42 -6.93 33.68 -49.17
N SER A 43 -7.94 34.42 -49.67
CA SER A 43 -8.87 35.38 -49.02
C SER A 43 -9.29 35.06 -47.57
N GLN A 44 -9.58 36.02 -46.65
CA GLN A 44 -10.49 37.20 -46.71
C GLN A 44 -11.98 36.81 -46.94
N SER A 45 -13.00 37.47 -46.39
CA SER A 45 -13.14 38.84 -45.82
C SER A 45 -14.14 38.85 -44.63
N ILE A 46 -13.93 39.64 -43.55
CA ILE A 46 -14.42 41.01 -43.24
C ILE A 46 -15.96 41.16 -43.18
N ALA A 47 -16.45 41.69 -42.04
CA ALA A 47 -17.70 42.42 -41.91
C ALA A 47 -17.54 43.51 -40.81
N GLU A 48 -18.17 44.67 -40.98
CA GLU A 48 -17.95 45.89 -40.18
C GLU A 48 -19.11 46.18 -39.21
N ILE A 49 -18.83 46.80 -38.06
CA ILE A 49 -19.73 47.75 -37.37
C ILE A 49 -18.88 48.86 -36.72
N SER A 50 -19.33 50.12 -36.80
CA SER A 50 -18.66 51.33 -36.28
C SER A 50 -19.36 51.88 -35.00
N PRO A 51 -18.80 52.89 -34.29
CA PRO A 51 -18.97 53.02 -32.82
C PRO A 51 -20.13 53.94 -32.38
N LEU A 52 -20.50 53.88 -31.09
CA LEU A 52 -21.39 54.89 -30.49
C LEU A 52 -21.15 55.16 -28.98
N SER A 53 -21.01 56.46 -28.66
CA SER A 53 -21.46 57.18 -27.44
C SER A 53 -20.92 56.84 -26.04
N THR A 54 -21.08 57.84 -25.16
CA THR A 54 -20.47 57.97 -23.82
C THR A 54 -21.55 57.93 -22.71
N GLU A 55 -21.09 57.69 -21.47
CA GLU A 55 -21.67 58.11 -20.17
C GLU A 55 -22.44 57.11 -19.25
N ARG A 56 -22.05 57.23 -17.97
CA ARG A 56 -22.80 57.13 -16.70
C ARG A 56 -23.16 55.78 -16.05
N ASP A 57 -23.11 55.85 -14.72
CA ASP A 57 -23.14 54.80 -13.72
C ASP A 57 -24.30 53.81 -13.78
N GLN A 58 -23.97 52.51 -13.72
CA GLN A 58 -24.80 51.50 -13.06
C GLN A 58 -23.91 50.54 -12.24
N GLN A 59 -24.43 50.10 -11.09
CA GLN A 59 -23.71 49.21 -10.17
C GLN A 59 -23.56 47.79 -10.76
N PRO A 60 -22.42 47.09 -10.57
CA PRO A 60 -22.29 45.71 -11.02
C PRO A 60 -23.24 44.79 -10.26
N ALA A 61 -24.21 44.20 -10.96
CA ALA A 61 -25.02 43.11 -10.45
C ALA A 61 -24.13 41.92 -10.01
N PRO A 62 -24.50 41.15 -8.97
CA PRO A 62 -23.67 40.06 -8.47
C PRO A 62 -23.42 39.01 -9.57
N CYS A 63 -22.14 38.81 -9.92
CA CYS A 63 -21.72 37.92 -11.01
C CYS A 63 -21.85 36.44 -10.62
N THR A 64 -23.09 35.96 -10.47
CA THR A 64 -23.42 34.54 -10.35
C THR A 64 -23.67 33.95 -11.74
N GLN A 65 -22.63 33.91 -12.59
CA GLN A 65 -22.69 33.14 -13.84
C GLN A 65 -23.05 31.69 -13.52
N ASN A 66 -24.10 31.19 -14.17
CA ASN A 66 -24.75 29.94 -13.78
C ASN A 66 -23.90 28.74 -14.20
N TRP A 67 -23.18 28.15 -13.26
CA TRP A 67 -22.29 27.01 -13.52
C TRP A 67 -23.00 25.77 -14.10
N ALA A 68 -24.33 25.67 -13.96
CA ALA A 68 -25.13 24.64 -14.62
C ALA A 68 -25.06 24.73 -16.15
N GLU A 69 -25.24 25.92 -16.72
CA GLU A 69 -25.23 26.14 -18.17
C GLU A 69 -23.85 25.81 -18.80
N ARG A 70 -22.76 26.13 -18.09
CA ARG A 70 -21.40 25.69 -18.47
C ARG A 70 -21.22 24.17 -18.40
N LEU A 71 -21.87 23.49 -17.46
CA LEU A 71 -21.81 22.04 -17.34
C LEU A 71 -22.63 21.32 -18.42
N ASP A 72 -23.78 21.85 -18.83
CA ASP A 72 -24.59 21.26 -19.90
C ASP A 72 -23.89 21.32 -21.26
N GLY A 73 -23.17 22.42 -21.54
CA GLY A 73 -22.26 22.50 -22.69
C GLY A 73 -21.18 21.41 -22.70
N ILE A 74 -20.69 20.99 -21.52
CA ILE A 74 -19.66 19.92 -21.39
C ILE A 74 -20.29 18.52 -21.43
N ASN A 75 -21.43 18.31 -20.76
CA ASN A 75 -22.21 17.05 -20.77
C ASN A 75 -22.55 16.60 -22.20
N SER A 76 -22.70 17.55 -23.15
CA SER A 76 -22.93 17.26 -24.58
C SER A 76 -21.85 16.38 -25.23
N LYS A 77 -20.61 16.40 -24.71
CA LYS A 77 -19.46 15.66 -25.26
C LYS A 77 -18.82 14.65 -24.31
N SER A 78 -19.08 14.73 -22.99
CA SER A 78 -18.66 13.69 -22.05
C SER A 78 -19.63 13.52 -20.88
N ARG A 79 -20.24 12.32 -20.79
CA ARG A 79 -21.06 11.93 -19.63
C ARG A 79 -20.16 11.73 -18.40
N LEU A 80 -20.05 12.75 -17.55
CA LEU A 80 -19.36 12.63 -16.27
C LEU A 80 -19.99 11.52 -15.41
N PRO A 81 -19.21 10.70 -14.68
CA PRO A 81 -19.75 9.70 -13.78
C PRO A 81 -20.69 10.33 -12.73
N ARG A 82 -21.79 9.65 -12.38
CA ARG A 82 -22.80 10.18 -11.43
C ARG A 82 -22.20 10.61 -10.09
N SER A 83 -21.15 9.95 -9.61
CA SER A 83 -20.40 10.32 -8.40
C SER A 83 -19.68 11.67 -8.53
N VAL A 84 -19.17 12.01 -9.71
CA VAL A 84 -18.56 13.31 -10.02
C VAL A 84 -19.64 14.38 -10.19
N GLN A 85 -20.71 14.08 -10.94
CA GLN A 85 -21.87 14.99 -11.10
C GLN A 85 -22.48 15.38 -9.74
N ALA A 86 -22.60 14.44 -8.81
CA ALA A 86 -23.17 14.68 -7.48
C ALA A 86 -22.47 15.80 -6.69
N VAL A 87 -21.16 16.00 -6.87
CA VAL A 87 -20.37 17.05 -6.19
C VAL A 87 -20.81 18.46 -6.61
N TYR A 88 -21.26 18.64 -7.86
CA TYR A 88 -21.69 19.93 -8.40
C TYR A 88 -23.18 20.22 -8.14
N LEU A 89 -23.96 19.20 -7.78
CA LEU A 89 -25.37 19.33 -7.42
C LEU A 89 -25.53 19.76 -5.96
N ARG A 90 -26.42 20.72 -5.69
CA ARG A 90 -26.80 21.11 -4.32
C ARG A 90 -27.36 19.88 -3.57
N PRO A 91 -26.97 19.65 -2.30
CA PRO A 91 -27.42 18.49 -1.55
C PRO A 91 -28.93 18.59 -1.26
N LEU A 92 -29.65 17.48 -1.50
CA LEU A 92 -31.07 17.35 -1.19
C LEU A 92 -31.33 17.49 0.32
N ARG A 93 -32.52 17.98 0.67
CA ARG A 93 -32.91 18.26 2.06
C ARG A 93 -34.36 17.85 2.29
N ARG A 94 -34.66 17.44 3.52
CA ARG A 94 -36.02 17.22 3.99
C ARG A 94 -36.54 18.49 4.64
N LYS A 95 -37.85 18.75 4.50
CA LYS A 95 -38.53 19.78 5.30
C LYS A 95 -38.59 19.32 6.75
N ALA A 96 -38.50 20.26 7.67
CA ALA A 96 -38.87 20.05 9.06
C ALA A 96 -40.40 20.04 9.18
N GLU A 97 -40.94 19.23 10.09
CA GLU A 97 -42.37 19.14 10.40
C GLU A 97 -42.74 20.04 11.59
N TYR A 98 -41.89 20.04 12.62
CA TYR A 98 -42.07 20.83 13.86
C TYR A 98 -41.01 21.92 14.00
N GLY A 99 -39.87 21.79 13.31
CA GLY A 99 -38.79 22.76 13.31
C GLY A 99 -37.91 22.75 14.56
N LEU A 100 -38.13 21.82 15.49
CA LEU A 100 -37.50 21.74 16.80
C LEU A 100 -36.03 21.34 16.66
N PRO A 101 -35.06 22.12 17.17
CA PRO A 101 -33.65 21.75 17.12
C PRO A 101 -33.36 20.61 18.12
N VAL A 102 -32.69 19.56 17.67
CA VAL A 102 -32.35 18.38 18.49
C VAL A 102 -30.84 18.22 18.68
N CYS A 103 -30.02 18.56 17.67
CA CYS A 103 -28.56 18.44 17.78
C CYS A 103 -27.82 19.45 16.88
N ASP A 104 -26.76 20.05 17.42
CA ASP A 104 -25.93 21.06 16.75
C ASP A 104 -24.55 20.46 16.35
N LEU A 105 -24.45 19.95 15.12
CA LEU A 105 -23.20 19.41 14.56
C LEU A 105 -22.24 20.55 14.18
N GLN A 106 -21.19 20.74 14.98
CA GLN A 106 -20.19 21.78 14.78
C GLN A 106 -18.87 21.25 14.21
N LEU A 107 -18.66 21.44 12.90
CA LEU A 107 -17.42 21.08 12.22
C LEU A 107 -16.32 22.14 12.44
N ARG A 108 -15.07 21.71 12.65
CA ARG A 108 -13.90 22.58 12.82
C ARG A 108 -12.71 22.02 12.05
N SER A 109 -11.99 22.84 11.27
CA SER A 109 -10.70 22.45 10.67
C SER A 109 -9.93 23.68 10.15
N TYR A 110 -8.62 23.52 9.97
CA TYR A 110 -7.70 24.53 9.44
C TYR A 110 -7.73 24.62 7.89
N SER A 111 -8.31 23.62 7.21
CA SER A 111 -8.44 23.56 5.75
C SER A 111 -9.85 23.93 5.31
N VAL A 112 -9.99 25.00 4.50
CA VAL A 112 -11.26 25.40 3.86
C VAL A 112 -11.89 24.21 3.14
N ARG A 113 -11.11 23.50 2.30
CA ARG A 113 -11.59 22.38 1.48
C ARG A 113 -12.18 21.26 2.34
N ASN A 114 -11.54 20.95 3.47
CA ASN A 114 -12.00 19.88 4.35
C ASN A 114 -13.27 20.31 5.09
N VAL A 115 -13.35 21.56 5.55
CA VAL A 115 -14.54 22.11 6.22
C VAL A 115 -15.76 22.07 5.31
N GLU A 116 -15.64 22.52 4.05
CA GLU A 116 -16.76 22.49 3.10
C GLU A 116 -17.12 21.05 2.68
N PHE A 117 -16.14 20.19 2.40
CA PHE A 117 -16.38 18.80 2.01
C PHE A 117 -17.12 18.01 3.09
N PHE A 118 -16.69 18.09 4.35
CA PHE A 118 -17.39 17.42 5.45
C PHE A 118 -18.76 18.04 5.76
N ALA A 119 -18.95 19.34 5.51
CA ALA A 119 -20.25 19.99 5.66
C ALA A 119 -21.27 19.51 4.60
N ASP A 120 -20.87 19.45 3.33
CA ASP A 120 -21.69 18.93 2.23
C ASP A 120 -21.99 17.43 2.43
N PHE A 121 -20.98 16.62 2.80
CA PHE A 121 -21.16 15.21 3.14
C PHE A 121 -22.17 15.01 4.27
N ALA A 122 -22.10 15.79 5.36
CA ALA A 122 -23.01 15.66 6.49
C ALA A 122 -24.47 15.99 6.11
N VAL A 123 -24.71 17.00 5.26
CA VAL A 123 -26.07 17.31 4.76
C VAL A 123 -26.60 16.17 3.87
N ARG A 124 -25.76 15.58 3.01
CA ARG A 124 -26.17 14.42 2.18
C ARG A 124 -26.48 13.19 3.04
N ALA A 125 -25.66 12.91 4.06
CA ALA A 125 -25.88 11.81 4.99
C ALA A 125 -27.22 11.97 5.73
N ALA A 126 -27.53 13.16 6.25
CA ALA A 126 -28.79 13.45 6.93
C ALA A 126 -30.03 13.17 6.06
N TYR A 127 -29.98 13.52 4.76
CA TYR A 127 -31.08 13.25 3.82
C TYR A 127 -31.39 11.74 3.69
N TYR A 128 -30.37 10.89 3.65
CA TYR A 128 -30.54 9.43 3.64
C TYR A 128 -31.00 8.88 5.00
N LEU A 129 -30.46 9.40 6.10
CA LEU A 129 -30.85 9.06 7.49
C LEU A 129 -32.26 9.55 7.89
N LYS A 130 -33.01 10.13 6.95
CA LYS A 130 -34.35 10.72 7.14
C LYS A 130 -34.43 11.98 8.02
N LEU A 131 -33.30 12.58 8.39
CA LEU A 131 -33.23 13.74 9.28
C LEU A 131 -33.37 15.07 8.51
N PRO A 132 -34.26 15.99 8.93
CA PRO A 132 -34.28 17.35 8.42
C PRO A 132 -33.15 18.19 9.03
N VAL A 133 -32.49 19.02 8.21
CA VAL A 133 -31.27 19.76 8.60
C VAL A 133 -31.22 21.18 8.05
N SER A 134 -30.73 22.10 8.87
CA SER A 134 -30.44 23.50 8.55
C SER A 134 -28.93 23.81 8.64
N GLY A 135 -28.48 24.84 7.92
CA GLY A 135 -27.05 25.12 7.67
C GLY A 135 -26.57 24.57 6.32
N PRO A 136 -25.26 24.36 6.10
CA PRO A 136 -24.18 24.69 7.01
C PRO A 136 -24.03 26.22 7.15
N VAL A 137 -24.10 26.72 8.38
CA VAL A 137 -23.89 28.14 8.69
C VAL A 137 -22.41 28.38 8.99
N PRO A 138 -21.76 29.40 8.40
CA PRO A 138 -20.40 29.78 8.78
C PRO A 138 -20.38 30.37 10.19
N LEU A 139 -19.57 29.78 11.09
CA LEU A 139 -19.33 30.31 12.43
C LEU A 139 -18.04 31.16 12.47
N PRO A 140 -17.91 32.10 13.43
CA PRO A 140 -16.70 32.90 13.60
C PRO A 140 -15.42 32.05 13.67
N ARG A 141 -14.45 32.41 12.82
CA ARG A 141 -13.11 31.79 12.79
C ARG A 141 -12.38 32.05 14.11
N ILE A 142 -11.73 31.03 14.65
CA ILE A 142 -10.83 31.18 15.80
C ILE A 142 -9.44 31.46 15.23
N VAL A 143 -8.82 32.57 15.65
CA VAL A 143 -7.45 32.91 15.25
C VAL A 143 -6.57 32.86 16.49
N GLU A 144 -5.73 31.85 16.56
CA GLU A 144 -4.70 31.72 17.60
C GLU A 144 -3.38 32.26 17.07
N ARG A 145 -2.59 32.92 17.92
CA ARG A 145 -1.29 33.51 17.56
C ARG A 145 -0.22 33.12 18.56
N TRP A 146 0.97 32.84 18.07
CA TRP A 146 2.15 32.57 18.89
C TRP A 146 3.36 33.29 18.32
N THR A 147 4.26 33.69 19.20
CA THR A 147 5.54 34.31 18.85
C THR A 147 6.67 33.38 19.30
N PHE A 148 7.53 32.97 18.39
CA PHE A 148 8.68 32.11 18.67
C PHE A 148 9.99 32.83 18.32
N PRO A 149 11.07 32.66 19.11
CA PRO A 149 12.39 33.15 18.73
C PRO A 149 12.97 32.31 17.58
N ARG A 150 13.57 32.95 16.57
CA ARG A 150 14.22 32.27 15.43
C ARG A 150 15.46 31.46 15.80
N SER A 151 16.05 31.70 16.97
CA SER A 151 17.26 31.02 17.42
C SER A 151 17.35 30.97 18.95
N ASN A 152 18.23 30.09 19.45
CA ASN A 152 18.46 29.93 20.90
C ASN A 152 19.13 31.15 21.57
N PHE A 153 19.72 32.06 20.78
CA PHE A 153 20.29 33.31 21.28
C PHE A 153 19.23 34.41 21.26
N VAL A 154 18.79 34.83 22.45
CA VAL A 154 17.60 35.67 22.67
C VAL A 154 17.84 37.14 22.30
N HIS A 155 18.01 37.42 21.01
CA HIS A 155 17.94 38.78 20.48
C HIS A 155 16.47 39.19 20.26
N LYS A 156 16.04 40.24 20.95
CA LYS A 156 14.65 40.78 20.92
C LYS A 156 14.13 41.16 19.52
N LYS A 157 15.01 41.30 18.53
CA LYS A 157 14.67 41.58 17.11
C LYS A 157 14.45 40.31 16.25
N SER A 158 14.66 39.12 16.80
CA SER A 158 14.64 37.84 16.05
C SER A 158 13.44 36.97 16.42
N GLN A 159 12.23 37.53 16.35
CA GLN A 159 10.98 36.84 16.64
C GLN A 159 10.14 36.62 15.37
N GLU A 160 9.55 35.43 15.25
CA GLU A 160 8.56 35.10 14.23
C GLU A 160 7.16 34.96 14.85
N ASN A 161 6.17 35.52 14.16
CA ASN A 161 4.76 35.39 14.53
C ASN A 161 4.09 34.35 13.63
N PHE A 162 3.46 33.36 14.25
CA PHE A 162 2.69 32.32 13.58
C PHE A 162 1.22 32.48 13.97
N GLU A 163 0.30 32.40 12.99
CA GLU A 163 -1.13 32.34 13.26
C GLU A 163 -1.78 31.05 12.73
N ARG A 164 -2.72 30.50 13.51
CA ARG A 164 -3.54 29.35 13.13
C ARG A 164 -4.99 29.80 13.06
N ILE A 165 -5.53 29.80 11.85
CA ILE A 165 -6.93 30.10 11.59
C ILE A 165 -7.71 28.78 11.58
N THR A 166 -8.61 28.61 12.55
CA THR A 166 -9.55 27.49 12.61
C THR A 166 -10.90 27.93 12.08
N LEU A 167 -11.32 27.35 10.95
CA LEU A 167 -12.60 27.60 10.32
C LEU A 167 -13.67 26.69 10.92
N ARG A 168 -14.90 27.19 11.01
CA ARG A 168 -16.02 26.52 11.69
C ARG A 168 -17.31 26.56 10.87
N ARG A 169 -18.08 25.48 10.90
CA ARG A 169 -19.44 25.39 10.33
C ARG A 169 -20.38 24.78 11.36
N LEU A 170 -21.65 25.19 11.32
CA LEU A 170 -22.73 24.64 12.13
C LEU A 170 -23.80 24.02 11.23
N ILE A 171 -24.16 22.77 11.47
CA ILE A 171 -25.31 22.09 10.87
C ILE A 171 -26.24 21.72 12.02
N GLN A 172 -27.46 22.24 12.00
CA GLN A 172 -28.46 21.98 13.05
C GLN A 172 -29.46 20.94 12.54
N ILE A 173 -29.53 19.83 13.27
CA ILE A 173 -30.47 18.73 13.05
C ILE A 173 -31.78 19.05 13.77
N LYS A 174 -32.91 18.85 13.08
CA LYS A 174 -34.25 19.12 13.60
C LYS A 174 -35.08 17.84 13.67
N ASP A 175 -36.17 17.88 14.44
CA ASP A 175 -37.26 16.89 14.47
C ASP A 175 -36.79 15.42 14.60
N GLY A 176 -35.76 15.19 15.42
CA GLY A 176 -35.39 13.85 15.88
C GLY A 176 -36.42 13.29 16.87
N ASN A 177 -36.55 11.96 16.91
CA ASN A 177 -37.48 11.27 17.82
C ASN A 177 -37.15 11.59 19.30
N PRO A 178 -38.11 12.09 20.11
CA PRO A 178 -37.86 12.48 21.51
C PRO A 178 -37.44 11.33 22.44
N GLN A 179 -37.63 10.06 22.06
CA GLN A 179 -37.12 8.91 22.82
C GLN A 179 -35.64 8.56 22.53
N ALA A 180 -34.95 9.32 21.68
CA ALA A 180 -33.53 9.14 21.42
C ALA A 180 -32.70 10.32 22.02
N PRO A 181 -32.37 10.31 23.33
CA PRO A 181 -31.36 11.17 23.92
C PRO A 181 -29.96 10.71 23.48
N LEU A 182 -29.71 10.79 22.16
CA LEU A 182 -28.41 10.56 21.54
C LEU A 182 -27.56 11.81 21.77
N ASP A 183 -27.05 11.93 23.00
CA ASP A 183 -26.02 12.90 23.38
C ASP A 183 -24.71 12.50 22.69
N MET A 184 -24.69 12.69 21.37
CA MET A 184 -23.62 12.26 20.47
C MET A 184 -22.47 13.24 20.58
N HIS A 185 -21.81 13.20 21.73
CA HIS A 185 -20.51 13.79 21.98
C HIS A 185 -19.50 13.19 20.99
N VAL A 186 -19.38 13.79 19.80
CA VAL A 186 -18.37 13.46 18.78
C VAL A 186 -17.00 13.84 19.34
N SER A 187 -16.45 12.95 20.16
CA SER A 187 -15.18 13.13 20.82
C SER A 187 -14.06 13.22 19.79
N ARG A 188 -13.03 14.02 20.10
CA ARG A 188 -12.11 14.62 19.13
C ARG A 188 -11.41 13.57 18.24
N TYR A 189 -11.72 13.60 16.95
CA TYR A 189 -10.77 13.18 15.92
C TYR A 189 -10.01 14.39 15.38
N ALA A 190 -8.76 14.17 14.96
CA ALA A 190 -7.83 15.15 14.39
C ALA A 190 -7.36 16.31 15.32
N SER A 191 -6.75 15.99 16.46
CA SER A 191 -5.81 16.91 17.13
C SER A 191 -4.60 16.19 17.76
N TYR A 192 -3.67 15.70 16.93
CA TYR A 192 -2.42 15.10 17.39
C TYR A 192 -1.39 16.22 17.67
N SER A 193 -0.90 16.32 18.90
CA SER A 193 0.18 17.25 19.28
C SER A 193 0.86 16.75 20.55
N PRO A 194 2.15 16.41 20.53
CA PRO A 194 2.87 16.04 21.74
C PRO A 194 3.16 17.29 22.58
N ARG A 195 2.86 17.24 23.88
CA ARG A 195 3.36 18.20 24.87
C ARG A 195 3.91 17.48 26.09
N SER A 196 4.99 18.01 26.62
CA SER A 196 5.85 17.40 27.63
C SER A 196 5.27 17.46 29.04
N HIS A 197 5.61 16.47 29.86
CA HIS A 197 5.35 16.49 31.29
C HIS A 197 6.19 17.57 32.00
N ARG A 198 5.51 18.57 32.56
CA ARG A 198 5.93 19.26 33.80
C ARG A 198 4.67 19.60 34.59
N ALA A 199 4.56 19.03 35.79
CA ALA A 199 3.55 19.38 36.78
C ALA A 199 4.28 19.70 38.09
N THR A 200 4.09 20.92 38.59
CA THR A 200 4.60 21.38 39.89
C THR A 200 3.47 21.30 40.91
N ASN A 201 3.78 20.86 42.14
CA ASN A 201 2.80 20.76 43.21
C ASN A 201 2.23 22.13 43.60
N ALA A 202 0.92 22.18 43.83
CA ALA A 202 0.26 23.23 44.59
C ALA A 202 -0.85 22.58 45.44
N LEU A 203 -0.82 22.80 46.77
CA LEU A 203 -1.86 22.31 47.67
C LEU A 203 -3.04 23.28 47.72
N LEU A 204 -4.24 22.77 47.91
CA LEU A 204 -5.32 23.44 48.63
C LEU A 204 -6.21 22.39 49.33
N GLN A 205 -6.94 22.80 50.37
CA GLN A 205 -7.24 21.92 51.50
C GLN A 205 -8.67 21.36 51.54
N SER A 206 -8.74 20.08 51.92
CA SER A 206 -9.71 19.45 52.84
C SER A 206 -11.05 20.15 53.16
N ARG A 207 -12.14 19.41 52.98
CA ARG A 207 -13.18 19.25 54.02
C ARG A 207 -13.78 17.85 53.97
N THR A 208 -13.91 17.21 55.13
CA THR A 208 -14.36 15.81 55.30
C THR A 208 -15.14 15.67 56.60
N ILE A 209 -16.30 15.00 56.56
CA ILE A 209 -16.98 14.20 57.61
C ILE A 209 -18.18 13.56 56.90
N LYS A 210 -18.22 12.23 56.64
CA LYS A 210 -18.28 11.05 57.53
C LYS A 210 -19.65 10.83 58.20
N PHE A 211 -20.29 9.73 57.84
CA PHE A 211 -20.87 8.79 58.81
C PHE A 211 -20.49 7.35 58.45
N ASN A 212 -20.78 6.40 59.34
CA ASN A 212 -20.06 5.14 59.50
C ASN A 212 -20.98 4.07 60.09
N MET A 213 -20.83 2.78 59.73
CA MET A 213 -21.01 1.64 60.65
C MET A 213 -20.43 0.33 60.09
N LYS A 214 -19.60 -0.33 60.93
CA LYS A 214 -19.35 -1.78 61.07
C LYS A 214 -19.08 -2.63 59.81
N GLY A 215 -17.86 -3.17 59.71
CA GLY A 215 -17.50 -4.24 58.77
C GLY A 215 -17.44 -5.63 59.40
N HIS A 216 -17.16 -6.63 58.56
CA HIS A 216 -16.70 -7.97 58.94
C HIS A 216 -15.50 -8.33 58.06
N LEU A 217 -14.33 -8.57 58.65
CA LEU A 217 -13.22 -9.19 57.92
C LEU A 217 -13.45 -10.70 57.85
N ARG A 218 -13.63 -11.25 56.64
CA ARG A 218 -13.27 -12.64 56.35
C ARG A 218 -12.10 -12.66 55.38
N ARG A 219 -10.96 -13.11 55.88
CA ARG A 219 -9.73 -13.34 55.10
C ARG A 219 -9.86 -14.68 54.37
N TRP A 220 -10.25 -14.66 53.10
CA TRP A 220 -10.01 -15.80 52.22
C TRP A 220 -8.65 -15.62 51.55
N GLY A 221 -7.78 -16.61 51.70
CA GLY A 221 -6.48 -16.65 51.02
C GLY A 221 -6.51 -17.61 49.82
N SER A 222 -5.47 -17.48 49.00
CA SER A 222 -5.02 -18.41 47.95
C SER A 222 -5.74 -18.40 46.60
N SER A 223 -4.90 -18.29 45.57
CA SER A 223 -5.05 -18.90 44.24
C SER A 223 -6.40 -18.73 43.50
N VAL A 224 -6.63 -17.51 43.00
CA VAL A 224 -6.79 -17.39 41.54
C VAL A 224 -5.56 -16.67 41.01
N THR A 225 -4.51 -17.43 40.72
CA THR A 225 -3.62 -17.03 39.62
C THR A 225 -4.51 -16.94 38.39
N ALA A 226 -4.58 -15.77 37.78
CA ALA A 226 -5.20 -15.62 36.47
C ALA A 226 -4.34 -16.41 35.48
N GLN A 227 -4.67 -17.69 35.30
CA GLN A 227 -4.18 -18.46 34.17
C GLN A 227 -4.47 -17.62 32.92
N PRO A 228 -3.48 -17.36 32.06
CA PRO A 228 -3.80 -16.83 30.74
C PRO A 228 -4.67 -17.89 30.07
N SER A 229 -5.98 -17.60 29.96
CA SER A 229 -6.87 -18.40 29.13
C SER A 229 -6.18 -18.52 27.78
N PRO A 230 -5.97 -19.74 27.24
CA PRO A 230 -5.15 -19.92 26.07
C PRO A 230 -5.72 -19.04 24.97
N ILE A 231 -4.97 -18.00 24.60
CA ILE A 231 -5.32 -17.18 23.45
C ILE A 231 -5.22 -18.15 22.28
N SER A 232 -6.37 -18.60 21.78
CA SER A 232 -6.45 -19.29 20.50
C SER A 232 -5.89 -18.29 19.49
N SER A 233 -4.62 -18.49 19.16
CA SER A 233 -3.77 -17.47 18.57
C SER A 233 -4.19 -17.24 17.14
N SER A 234 -5.20 -16.37 16.94
CA SER A 234 -5.97 -16.20 15.70
C SER A 234 -5.04 -16.15 14.49
N GLN A 235 -4.85 -17.33 13.89
CA GLN A 235 -3.78 -17.56 12.96
C GLN A 235 -4.06 -16.69 11.76
N THR A 236 -3.12 -15.80 11.47
CA THR A 236 -3.18 -14.91 10.32
C THR A 236 -2.16 -15.42 9.33
N ILE A 237 -2.65 -15.98 8.23
CA ILE A 237 -1.84 -16.53 7.15
C ILE A 237 -1.83 -15.50 6.01
N PHE A 238 -0.64 -15.07 5.58
CA PHE A 238 -0.47 -14.19 4.43
C PHE A 238 0.45 -14.82 3.40
N SER A 239 0.07 -14.80 2.12
CA SER A 239 1.00 -15.11 1.03
C SER A 239 0.71 -14.27 -0.21
N GLY A 240 1.72 -14.13 -1.07
CA GLY A 240 1.67 -13.25 -2.23
C GLY A 240 2.25 -13.88 -3.50
N ILE A 241 1.59 -13.66 -4.65
CA ILE A 241 2.05 -14.12 -5.96
C ILE A 241 2.15 -12.96 -6.97
N GLN A 242 3.28 -12.88 -7.68
CA GLN A 242 3.48 -11.85 -8.70
C GLN A 242 2.63 -12.13 -9.95
N PRO A 243 1.87 -11.16 -10.48
CA PRO A 243 1.08 -11.30 -11.71
C PRO A 243 1.99 -11.39 -12.95
N THR A 244 2.44 -12.61 -13.20
CA THR A 244 3.40 -13.00 -14.24
C THR A 244 2.71 -13.88 -15.30
N GLY A 245 1.44 -13.59 -15.58
CA GLY A 245 0.56 -14.40 -16.43
C GLY A 245 0.22 -15.76 -15.85
N VAL A 246 -0.46 -16.57 -16.67
CA VAL A 246 -0.94 -17.91 -16.34
C VAL A 246 0.16 -18.73 -15.62
N PRO A 247 -0.10 -19.25 -14.40
CA PRO A 247 0.79 -20.17 -13.71
C PRO A 247 1.05 -21.47 -14.49
N HIS A 248 2.24 -22.04 -14.32
CA HIS A 248 2.54 -23.39 -14.81
C HIS A 248 2.29 -24.45 -13.72
N LEU A 249 2.27 -25.73 -14.11
CA LEU A 249 2.05 -26.87 -13.22
C LEU A 249 2.96 -26.84 -11.97
N GLY A 250 4.23 -26.49 -12.14
CA GLY A 250 5.17 -26.28 -11.02
C GLY A 250 4.86 -25.13 -10.06
N ASN A 251 4.05 -24.13 -10.46
CA ASN A 251 3.50 -23.14 -9.52
C ASN A 251 2.29 -23.69 -8.77
N TYR A 252 1.46 -24.48 -9.45
CA TYR A 252 0.27 -25.11 -8.87
C TYR A 252 0.66 -26.12 -7.78
N LEU A 253 1.49 -27.10 -8.12
CA LEU A 253 1.95 -28.14 -7.20
C LEU A 253 2.91 -27.60 -6.11
N GLY A 254 3.66 -26.54 -6.40
CA GLY A 254 4.63 -25.95 -5.47
C GLY A 254 4.09 -24.87 -4.52
N ALA A 255 2.88 -24.35 -4.73
CA ALA A 255 2.30 -23.30 -3.89
C ALA A 255 0.76 -23.24 -3.91
N LEU A 256 0.12 -23.17 -5.09
CA LEU A 256 -1.32 -22.84 -5.14
C LEU A 256 -2.21 -23.93 -4.54
N ARG A 257 -1.87 -25.21 -4.74
CA ARG A 257 -2.57 -26.34 -4.10
C ARG A 257 -2.42 -26.32 -2.57
N GLU A 258 -1.28 -25.86 -2.07
CA GLU A 258 -1.07 -25.70 -0.62
C GLU A 258 -1.94 -24.55 -0.06
N TRP A 259 -2.17 -23.49 -0.83
CA TRP A 259 -3.06 -22.41 -0.41
C TRP A 259 -4.51 -22.90 -0.24
N VAL A 260 -5.01 -23.73 -1.18
CA VAL A 260 -6.32 -24.39 -1.04
C VAL A 260 -6.32 -25.36 0.15
N ARG A 261 -5.28 -26.19 0.31
CA ARG A 261 -5.16 -27.08 1.49
C ARG A 261 -5.19 -26.31 2.81
N LEU A 262 -4.51 -25.16 2.90
CA LEU A 262 -4.52 -24.29 4.07
C LEU A 262 -5.90 -23.65 4.32
N GLN A 263 -6.65 -23.30 3.27
CA GLN A 263 -8.01 -22.77 3.38
C GLN A 263 -8.99 -23.81 3.95
N ASP A 264 -8.88 -25.05 3.48
CA ASP A 264 -9.85 -26.09 3.80
C ASP A 264 -9.57 -26.71 5.17
N ASN A 265 -8.30 -26.76 5.58
CA ASN A 265 -7.86 -27.17 6.93
C ASN A 265 -7.80 -25.99 7.94
N ALA A 266 -8.17 -24.77 7.55
CA ALA A 266 -8.18 -23.62 8.45
C ALA A 266 -9.24 -23.78 9.55
N THR A 267 -8.77 -23.71 10.80
CA THR A 267 -9.63 -23.66 12.00
C THR A 267 -10.45 -22.37 12.03
N GLU A 268 -11.61 -22.44 12.66
CA GLU A 268 -12.51 -21.29 12.79
C GLU A 268 -11.83 -20.12 13.54
N GLY A 269 -11.91 -18.90 12.99
CA GLY A 269 -11.18 -17.73 13.48
C GLY A 269 -9.77 -17.54 12.90
N THR A 270 -9.29 -18.45 12.04
CA THR A 270 -8.10 -18.24 11.19
C THR A 270 -8.43 -17.24 10.08
N ARG A 271 -7.53 -16.28 9.82
CA ARG A 271 -7.66 -15.24 8.80
C ARG A 271 -6.67 -15.48 7.66
N LEU A 272 -7.19 -15.65 6.45
CA LEU A 272 -6.43 -16.03 5.25
C LEU A 272 -6.38 -14.85 4.27
N PHE A 273 -5.17 -14.44 3.89
CA PHE A 273 -4.91 -13.34 2.97
C PHE A 273 -4.03 -13.80 1.80
N TYR A 274 -4.55 -13.71 0.58
CA TYR A 274 -3.84 -14.06 -0.66
C TYR A 274 -3.75 -12.83 -1.58
N SER A 275 -2.54 -12.27 -1.71
CA SER A 275 -2.32 -11.02 -2.42
C SER A 275 -1.70 -11.23 -3.81
N ILE A 276 -2.25 -10.57 -4.82
CA ILE A 276 -1.63 -10.43 -6.13
C ILE A 276 -0.69 -9.23 -6.05
N VAL A 277 0.60 -9.52 -5.90
CA VAL A 277 1.64 -8.52 -5.62
C VAL A 277 2.13 -7.84 -6.90
N ASP A 278 1.27 -6.95 -7.42
CA ASP A 278 1.50 -6.14 -8.60
C ASP A 278 2.50 -5.00 -8.41
N LEU A 279 2.68 -4.45 -7.20
CA LEU A 279 3.74 -3.48 -6.93
C LEU A 279 5.12 -4.15 -7.00
N HIS A 280 5.24 -5.40 -6.54
CA HIS A 280 6.47 -6.19 -6.70
C HIS A 280 6.80 -6.49 -8.17
N ALA A 281 5.80 -6.64 -9.04
CA ALA A 281 6.04 -6.83 -10.47
C ALA A 281 6.70 -5.58 -11.12
N LEU A 282 6.45 -4.38 -10.60
CA LEU A 282 7.03 -3.11 -11.07
C LEU A 282 8.48 -2.88 -10.61
N THR A 283 9.09 -3.82 -9.87
CA THR A 283 10.52 -3.76 -9.51
C THR A 283 11.45 -3.94 -10.70
N VAL A 284 10.93 -4.49 -11.81
CA VAL A 284 11.53 -4.53 -13.14
C VAL A 284 10.59 -3.87 -14.15
N PRO A 285 11.06 -3.41 -15.33
CA PRO A 285 10.18 -2.84 -16.35
C PRO A 285 9.09 -3.84 -16.80
N GLN A 286 7.87 -3.35 -16.96
CA GLN A 286 6.70 -4.12 -17.41
C GLN A 286 5.97 -3.36 -18.53
N ASP A 287 5.39 -4.08 -19.50
CA ASP A 287 4.39 -3.46 -20.36
C ASP A 287 3.07 -3.24 -19.59
N SER A 288 2.45 -2.08 -19.80
CA SER A 288 1.26 -1.65 -19.08
C SER A 288 -0.01 -2.39 -19.49
N CYS A 289 -0.10 -2.88 -20.73
CA CYS A 289 -1.24 -3.66 -21.21
C CYS A 289 -1.11 -5.12 -20.77
N GLN A 290 0.09 -5.68 -20.88
CA GLN A 290 0.43 -7.04 -20.48
C GLN A 290 0.27 -7.23 -18.96
N LEU A 291 0.72 -6.28 -18.13
CA LEU A 291 0.51 -6.34 -16.68
C LEU A 291 -0.99 -6.24 -16.30
N LYS A 292 -1.79 -5.41 -17.00
CA LYS A 292 -3.26 -5.34 -16.81
C LYS A 292 -3.98 -6.63 -17.25
N LYS A 293 -3.41 -7.38 -18.20
CA LYS A 293 -3.88 -8.72 -18.58
C LYS A 293 -3.50 -9.74 -17.50
N TRP A 294 -2.21 -9.82 -17.14
CA TRP A 294 -1.67 -10.74 -16.14
C TRP A 294 -2.29 -10.58 -14.74
N ARG A 295 -2.62 -9.37 -14.28
CA ARG A 295 -3.36 -9.15 -13.03
C ARG A 295 -4.70 -9.87 -13.01
N ARG A 296 -5.48 -9.75 -14.09
CA ARG A 296 -6.80 -10.38 -14.24
C ARG A 296 -6.69 -11.90 -14.40
N GLU A 297 -5.73 -12.38 -15.19
CA GLU A 297 -5.45 -13.81 -15.35
C GLU A 297 -5.01 -14.47 -14.05
N ALA A 298 -4.15 -13.81 -13.26
CA ALA A 298 -3.77 -14.31 -11.94
C ALA A 298 -4.98 -14.43 -11.00
N PHE A 299 -5.82 -13.39 -10.92
CA PHE A 299 -7.03 -13.42 -10.09
C PHE A 299 -8.01 -14.51 -10.52
N ALA A 300 -8.29 -14.61 -11.83
CA ALA A 300 -9.14 -15.68 -12.37
C ALA A 300 -8.56 -17.07 -12.09
N THR A 301 -7.23 -17.24 -12.16
CA THR A 301 -6.58 -18.53 -11.86
C THR A 301 -6.71 -18.90 -10.38
N LEU A 302 -6.54 -17.94 -9.45
CA LEU A 302 -6.67 -18.21 -8.01
C LEU A 302 -8.07 -18.71 -7.65
N LEU A 303 -9.12 -18.12 -8.25
CA LEU A 303 -10.49 -18.61 -8.11
C LEU A 303 -10.68 -19.98 -8.75
N ALA A 304 -10.23 -20.17 -10.00
CA ALA A 304 -10.38 -21.43 -10.73
C ALA A 304 -9.62 -22.61 -10.12
N VAL A 305 -8.58 -22.35 -9.31
CA VAL A 305 -7.84 -23.35 -8.53
C VAL A 305 -8.60 -23.80 -7.26
N GLY A 306 -9.63 -23.06 -6.82
CA GLY A 306 -10.46 -23.41 -5.66
C GLY A 306 -10.29 -22.51 -4.42
N LEU A 307 -9.61 -21.36 -4.54
CA LEU A 307 -9.66 -20.37 -3.48
C LEU A 307 -11.03 -19.66 -3.47
N ASN A 308 -11.74 -19.83 -2.36
CA ASN A 308 -13.07 -19.30 -2.12
C ASN A 308 -12.96 -17.90 -1.46
N PRO A 309 -13.51 -16.83 -2.07
CA PRO A 309 -13.60 -15.49 -1.47
C PRO A 309 -14.34 -15.44 -0.12
N ASP A 310 -15.28 -16.35 0.13
CA ASP A 310 -16.06 -16.40 1.37
C ASP A 310 -15.24 -16.99 2.54
N ARG A 311 -14.15 -17.73 2.23
CA ARG A 311 -13.22 -18.31 3.21
C ARG A 311 -11.89 -17.54 3.29
N SER A 312 -11.50 -16.81 2.23
CA SER A 312 -10.19 -16.17 2.14
C SER A 312 -10.23 -14.81 1.42
N THR A 313 -9.48 -13.84 1.93
CA THR A 313 -9.40 -12.50 1.33
C THR A 313 -8.41 -12.49 0.18
N ILE A 314 -8.91 -12.53 -1.05
CA ILE A 314 -8.11 -12.47 -2.29
C ILE A 314 -8.14 -11.04 -2.85
N PHE A 315 -6.98 -10.39 -3.02
CA PHE A 315 -6.93 -8.96 -3.38
C PHE A 315 -5.68 -8.55 -4.18
N TYR A 316 -5.71 -7.35 -4.76
CA TYR A 316 -4.55 -6.72 -5.42
C TYR A 316 -3.76 -5.85 -4.43
N GLN A 317 -2.44 -6.02 -4.36
CA GLN A 317 -1.57 -5.23 -3.48
C GLN A 317 -1.72 -3.72 -3.73
N SER A 318 -1.76 -3.27 -5.00
CA SER A 318 -1.95 -1.85 -5.35
C SER A 318 -3.32 -1.26 -4.98
N ALA A 319 -4.29 -2.08 -4.53
CA ALA A 319 -5.61 -1.60 -4.13
C ALA A 319 -5.68 -1.23 -2.64
N VAL A 320 -4.64 -1.53 -1.86
CA VAL A 320 -4.59 -1.29 -0.40
C VAL A 320 -3.40 -0.36 -0.09
N PRO A 321 -3.62 0.96 0.06
CA PRO A 321 -2.53 1.94 0.25
C PRO A 321 -1.60 1.63 1.43
N ALA A 322 -2.13 1.01 2.49
CA ALA A 322 -1.40 0.66 3.71
C ALA A 322 -0.12 -0.17 3.47
N HIS A 323 -0.03 -0.95 2.38
CA HIS A 323 1.20 -1.64 1.99
C HIS A 323 2.34 -0.64 1.68
N THR A 324 2.02 0.42 0.94
CA THR A 324 3.00 1.47 0.57
C THR A 324 3.31 2.43 1.72
N GLU A 325 2.31 2.71 2.57
CA GLU A 325 2.47 3.53 3.78
C GLU A 325 3.35 2.83 4.81
N LEU A 326 3.08 1.54 5.09
CA LEU A 326 3.91 0.74 6.00
C LEU A 326 5.30 0.46 5.40
N TYR A 327 5.41 0.23 4.08
CA TYR A 327 6.72 0.14 3.41
C TYR A 327 7.59 1.37 3.67
N TRP A 328 7.03 2.58 3.56
CA TRP A 328 7.76 3.82 3.88
C TRP A 328 8.18 3.86 5.35
N ILE A 329 7.28 3.54 6.28
CA ILE A 329 7.58 3.51 7.72
C ILE A 329 8.71 2.52 8.03
N LEU A 330 8.60 1.27 7.53
CA LEU A 330 9.61 0.22 7.72
C LEU A 330 10.93 0.54 7.02
N SER A 331 10.94 1.36 5.96
CA SER A 331 12.19 1.79 5.31
C SER A 331 13.07 2.65 6.21
N THR A 332 12.50 3.29 7.25
CA THR A 332 13.28 4.10 8.22
C THR A 332 14.00 3.26 9.29
N VAL A 333 13.63 1.99 9.47
CA VAL A 333 14.31 1.00 10.32
C VAL A 333 15.06 -0.08 9.55
N ALA A 334 14.83 -0.21 8.24
CA ALA A 334 15.46 -1.23 7.41
C ALA A 334 16.97 -1.01 7.27
N SER A 335 17.77 -1.98 7.72
CA SER A 335 19.24 -1.91 7.59
C SER A 335 19.68 -2.06 6.13
N MET A 336 20.15 -0.97 5.54
CA MET A 336 20.82 -0.94 4.23
C MET A 336 21.95 -1.99 4.13
N GLY A 337 22.68 -2.21 5.22
CA GLY A 337 23.76 -3.20 5.32
C GLY A 337 23.29 -4.65 5.37
N TYR A 338 22.02 -4.91 5.69
CA TYR A 338 21.42 -6.24 5.55
C TYR A 338 20.93 -6.44 4.11
N LEU A 339 20.19 -5.47 3.56
CA LEU A 339 19.71 -5.50 2.16
C LEU A 339 20.86 -5.70 1.15
N SER A 340 22.04 -5.10 1.38
CA SER A 340 23.22 -5.27 0.55
C SER A 340 23.81 -6.70 0.54
N ARG A 341 23.58 -7.48 1.61
CA ARG A 341 24.05 -8.87 1.75
C ARG A 341 23.07 -9.90 1.17
N MET A 342 21.86 -9.50 0.78
CA MET A 342 20.94 -10.40 0.08
C MET A 342 21.46 -10.71 -1.33
N THR A 343 21.32 -11.95 -1.79
CA THR A 343 21.86 -12.39 -3.09
C THR A 343 20.83 -12.28 -4.23
N GLN A 344 19.53 -12.29 -3.93
CA GLN A 344 18.49 -12.33 -4.96
C GLN A 344 18.53 -11.18 -5.98
N TRP A 345 18.88 -9.95 -5.56
CA TRP A 345 18.97 -8.82 -6.50
C TRP A 345 20.17 -8.96 -7.45
N LYS A 346 21.25 -9.64 -7.04
CA LYS A 346 22.40 -9.95 -7.92
C LYS A 346 21.98 -10.92 -9.02
N SER A 347 21.33 -12.01 -8.63
CA SER A 347 20.78 -13.02 -9.53
C SER A 347 19.78 -12.41 -10.53
N LYS A 348 18.83 -11.58 -10.07
CA LYS A 348 17.87 -10.88 -10.94
C LYS A 348 18.50 -9.88 -11.92
N LEU A 349 19.71 -9.38 -11.64
CA LEU A 349 20.49 -8.53 -12.55
C LEU A 349 21.51 -9.30 -13.42
N GLN A 350 21.56 -10.63 -13.30
CA GLN A 350 22.57 -11.49 -13.94
C GLN A 350 24.02 -11.08 -13.57
N LEU A 351 24.22 -10.63 -12.33
CA LEU A 351 25.53 -10.28 -11.78
C LEU A 351 26.09 -11.48 -11.00
N PRO A 352 27.36 -11.90 -11.23
CA PRO A 352 27.98 -12.94 -10.43
C PRO A 352 28.06 -12.55 -8.96
N GLU A 353 27.95 -13.54 -8.08
CA GLU A 353 27.64 -13.33 -6.65
C GLU A 353 28.73 -12.59 -5.87
N ASN A 354 29.97 -12.62 -6.37
CA ASN A 354 31.12 -11.91 -5.81
C ASN A 354 31.05 -10.38 -5.99
N ILE A 355 30.19 -9.86 -6.85
CA ILE A 355 30.07 -8.41 -7.08
C ILE A 355 29.45 -7.71 -5.86
N SER A 356 30.19 -6.77 -5.27
CA SER A 356 29.68 -5.82 -4.26
C SER A 356 28.79 -4.73 -4.91
N LEU A 357 27.93 -4.07 -4.11
CA LEU A 357 27.23 -2.84 -4.51
C LEU A 357 28.17 -1.71 -4.94
N GLU A 358 29.46 -1.82 -4.63
CA GLU A 358 30.44 -0.76 -4.90
C GLU A 358 30.97 -0.76 -6.34
N HIS A 359 30.78 -1.85 -7.10
CA HIS A 359 31.15 -1.88 -8.51
C HIS A 359 30.19 -1.03 -9.36
N SER A 360 30.75 -0.22 -10.27
CA SER A 360 30.02 0.66 -11.18
C SER A 360 28.94 -0.08 -12.01
N ALA A 361 29.26 -1.29 -12.48
CA ALA A 361 28.34 -2.14 -13.25
C ALA A 361 27.13 -2.65 -12.45
N ALA A 362 27.22 -2.73 -11.13
CA ALA A 362 26.07 -3.03 -10.27
C ALA A 362 25.21 -1.77 -10.07
N ARG A 363 25.85 -0.64 -9.70
CA ARG A 363 25.16 0.65 -9.47
C ARG A 363 24.39 1.17 -10.69
N SER A 364 24.88 0.95 -11.91
CA SER A 364 24.22 1.44 -13.13
C SER A 364 22.96 0.65 -13.51
N LYS A 365 22.89 -0.64 -13.16
CA LYS A 365 21.74 -1.52 -13.44
C LYS A 365 20.72 -1.56 -12.30
N LEU A 366 21.18 -1.52 -11.04
CA LEU A 366 20.31 -1.65 -9.87
C LEU A 366 19.35 -0.46 -9.73
N ARG A 367 18.07 -0.75 -9.56
CA ARG A 367 17.02 0.25 -9.28
C ARG A 367 16.61 0.14 -7.82
N LEU A 368 16.23 1.27 -7.20
CA LEU A 368 15.85 1.33 -5.78
C LEU A 368 14.79 0.28 -5.42
N GLY A 369 13.71 0.15 -6.21
CA GLY A 369 12.67 -0.85 -5.98
C GLY A 369 13.18 -2.30 -6.02
N LEU A 370 14.14 -2.62 -6.89
CA LEU A 370 14.76 -3.96 -6.93
C LEU A 370 15.71 -4.23 -5.74
N PHE A 371 16.17 -3.17 -5.07
CA PHE A 371 16.95 -3.26 -3.84
C PHE A 371 16.06 -3.29 -2.57
N SER A 372 14.98 -2.52 -2.56
CA SER A 372 14.12 -2.30 -1.37
C SER A 372 12.87 -3.17 -1.31
N TYR A 373 12.54 -3.97 -2.33
CA TYR A 373 11.38 -4.87 -2.29
C TYR A 373 11.33 -5.83 -1.09
N PRO A 374 12.43 -6.28 -0.44
CA PRO A 374 12.33 -7.06 0.79
C PRO A 374 11.69 -6.29 1.96
N VAL A 375 11.79 -4.95 1.96
CA VAL A 375 11.06 -4.07 2.91
C VAL A 375 9.59 -3.98 2.54
N LEU A 376 9.26 -4.01 1.24
CA LEU A 376 7.86 -4.06 0.78
C LEU A 376 7.23 -5.41 1.14
N GLN A 377 7.94 -6.52 0.96
CA GLN A 377 7.52 -7.85 1.39
C GLN A 377 7.31 -7.93 2.91
N ALA A 378 8.19 -7.28 3.71
CA ALA A 378 7.97 -7.15 5.15
C ALA A 378 6.69 -6.33 5.46
N ALA A 379 6.45 -5.22 4.75
CA ALA A 379 5.21 -4.45 4.91
C ALA A 379 3.95 -5.26 4.53
N ASP A 380 4.01 -6.04 3.45
CA ASP A 380 2.91 -6.90 3.00
C ASP A 380 2.51 -7.94 4.07
N ILE A 381 3.50 -8.53 4.74
CA ILE A 381 3.28 -9.50 5.83
C ILE A 381 2.77 -8.78 7.10
N LEU A 382 3.40 -7.67 7.48
CA LEU A 382 3.17 -7.02 8.77
C LEU A 382 1.92 -6.14 8.83
N VAL A 383 1.43 -5.61 7.70
CA VAL A 383 0.19 -4.80 7.67
C VAL A 383 -1.04 -5.59 8.11
N HIS A 384 -1.09 -6.89 7.80
CA HIS A 384 -2.15 -7.79 8.25
C HIS A 384 -1.90 -8.37 9.65
N ARG A 385 -0.74 -8.07 10.28
CA ARG A 385 -0.18 -8.82 11.43
C ARG A 385 -0.12 -10.33 11.17
N ALA A 386 0.41 -10.72 10.01
CA ALA A 386 0.53 -12.13 9.66
C ALA A 386 1.46 -12.87 10.63
N THR A 387 0.93 -13.94 11.20
CA THR A 387 1.64 -14.86 12.11
C THR A 387 2.37 -15.96 11.36
N HIS A 388 1.86 -16.34 10.18
CA HIS A 388 2.32 -17.48 9.40
C HIS A 388 2.38 -17.09 7.92
N VAL A 389 3.43 -17.51 7.22
CA VAL A 389 3.68 -17.15 5.82
C VAL A 389 4.11 -18.42 5.06
N PRO A 390 3.27 -18.97 4.15
CA PRO A 390 3.67 -20.09 3.32
C PRO A 390 4.52 -19.59 2.14
N VAL A 391 5.75 -20.11 2.07
CA VAL A 391 6.81 -19.72 1.13
C VAL A 391 7.65 -20.94 0.75
N GLY A 392 8.21 -20.90 -0.47
CA GLY A 392 9.31 -21.79 -0.85
C GLY A 392 10.63 -21.39 -0.20
N GLU A 393 11.56 -22.34 -0.08
CA GLU A 393 12.89 -22.14 0.54
C GLU A 393 13.68 -20.97 -0.08
N ASP A 394 13.48 -20.68 -1.37
CA ASP A 394 14.12 -19.54 -2.04
C ASP A 394 13.77 -18.18 -1.41
N GLN A 395 12.61 -18.07 -0.76
CA GLN A 395 12.17 -16.84 -0.09
C GLN A 395 12.53 -16.77 1.41
N ARG A 396 13.14 -17.81 1.99
CA ARG A 396 13.43 -17.86 3.44
C ARG A 396 14.26 -16.67 3.91
N GLN A 397 15.26 -16.23 3.13
CA GLN A 397 16.09 -15.06 3.43
C GLN A 397 15.28 -13.76 3.59
N HIS A 398 14.19 -13.56 2.82
CA HIS A 398 13.32 -12.39 2.96
C HIS A 398 12.41 -12.49 4.18
N LEU A 399 12.02 -13.70 4.59
CA LEU A 399 11.20 -13.92 5.77
C LEU A 399 12.00 -13.69 7.06
N GLU A 400 13.27 -14.12 7.11
CA GLU A 400 14.18 -13.74 8.21
C GLU A 400 14.37 -12.22 8.30
N PHE A 401 14.50 -11.54 7.15
CA PHE A 401 14.56 -10.09 7.12
C PHE A 401 13.24 -9.44 7.59
N SER A 402 12.09 -10.03 7.26
CA SER A 402 10.79 -9.56 7.73
C SER A 402 10.65 -9.67 9.26
N ARG A 403 11.16 -10.75 9.87
CA ARG A 403 11.30 -10.88 11.34
C ARG A 403 12.25 -9.84 11.92
N TYR A 404 13.42 -9.66 11.30
CA TYR A 404 14.40 -8.66 11.72
C TYR A 404 13.81 -7.24 11.73
N THR A 405 13.08 -6.85 10.67
CA THR A 405 12.39 -5.57 10.57
C THR A 405 11.26 -5.45 11.61
N ALA A 406 10.45 -6.49 11.83
CA ALA A 406 9.42 -6.51 12.88
C ALA A 406 10.04 -6.29 14.27
N ASN A 407 11.10 -7.04 14.58
CA ASN A 407 11.79 -6.98 15.88
C ASN A 407 12.52 -5.64 16.08
N SER A 408 13.13 -5.08 15.04
CA SER A 408 13.77 -3.75 15.09
C SER A 408 12.76 -2.64 15.35
N PHE A 409 11.59 -2.70 14.70
CA PHE A 409 10.50 -1.77 14.95
C PHE A 409 9.92 -1.94 16.37
N ASN A 410 9.69 -3.18 16.81
CA ASN A 410 9.21 -3.48 18.15
C ASN A 410 10.17 -3.02 19.26
N HIS A 411 11.48 -3.08 19.03
CA HIS A 411 12.49 -2.62 20.00
C HIS A 411 12.47 -1.09 20.19
N LEU A 412 12.19 -0.33 19.12
CA LEU A 412 12.15 1.14 19.18
C LEU A 412 10.80 1.71 19.65
N TYR A 413 9.69 1.03 19.34
CA TYR A 413 8.33 1.56 19.51
C TYR A 413 7.41 0.72 20.40
N GLY A 414 7.91 -0.39 20.97
CA GLY A 414 7.14 -1.35 21.74
C GLY A 414 6.48 -2.44 20.87
N HIS A 415 5.97 -3.50 21.51
CA HIS A 415 5.43 -4.67 20.82
C HIS A 415 4.16 -4.34 20.00
N ILE A 416 4.33 -4.17 18.69
CA ILE A 416 3.28 -3.75 17.73
C ILE A 416 3.04 -4.81 16.65
N PHE A 417 4.10 -5.52 16.24
CA PHE A 417 4.08 -6.55 15.20
C PHE A 417 4.39 -7.95 15.76
N PRO A 418 3.70 -9.00 15.30
CA PRO A 418 4.14 -10.38 15.54
C PRO A 418 5.41 -10.70 14.75
N SER A 419 6.15 -11.72 15.17
CA SER A 419 7.23 -12.32 14.38
C SER A 419 6.61 -13.36 13.41
N PRO A 420 6.70 -13.20 12.09
CA PRO A 420 6.03 -14.09 11.13
C PRO A 420 6.79 -15.43 10.96
N GLU A 421 6.11 -16.55 11.22
CA GLU A 421 6.66 -17.90 11.09
C GLU A 421 6.57 -18.45 9.66
N ALA A 422 7.44 -19.40 9.33
CA ALA A 422 7.58 -19.96 7.98
C ALA A 422 6.75 -21.25 7.85
N LEU A 423 5.68 -21.23 7.06
CA LEU A 423 5.02 -22.46 6.63
C LEU A 423 5.76 -23.02 5.41
N ILE A 424 6.89 -23.68 5.67
CA ILE A 424 7.66 -24.38 4.64
C ILE A 424 6.90 -25.65 4.27
N SER A 425 6.03 -25.54 3.26
CA SER A 425 5.48 -26.71 2.57
C SER A 425 6.63 -27.50 1.94
N PRO A 426 6.58 -28.85 1.88
CA PRO A 426 7.52 -29.64 1.09
C PRO A 426 7.37 -29.27 -0.39
N ALA A 427 8.16 -28.29 -0.82
CA ALA A 427 7.96 -27.56 -2.07
C ALA A 427 8.35 -28.39 -3.30
N LYS A 428 7.40 -29.23 -3.74
CA LYS A 428 7.48 -30.16 -4.87
C LYS A 428 8.03 -29.49 -6.14
N ARG A 429 9.30 -29.80 -6.46
CA ARG A 429 10.13 -29.05 -7.42
C ARG A 429 10.02 -29.61 -8.83
N VAL A 430 8.86 -29.43 -9.45
CA VAL A 430 8.62 -29.83 -10.84
C VAL A 430 9.65 -29.20 -11.79
N MET A 431 10.33 -30.03 -12.57
CA MET A 431 11.38 -29.65 -13.50
C MET A 431 10.82 -29.39 -14.92
N SER A 432 11.65 -28.79 -15.77
CA SER A 432 11.36 -28.56 -17.19
C SER A 432 11.20 -29.87 -17.94
N LEU A 433 10.13 -30.00 -18.74
CA LEU A 433 9.90 -31.19 -19.57
C LEU A 433 10.99 -31.40 -20.65
N LYS A 434 11.71 -30.34 -21.02
CA LYS A 434 12.75 -30.39 -22.07
C LYS A 434 14.15 -30.50 -21.50
N GLU A 435 14.38 -29.95 -20.31
CA GLU A 435 15.69 -29.79 -19.69
C GLU A 435 15.57 -30.17 -18.20
N PRO A 436 15.48 -31.48 -17.87
CA PRO A 436 15.03 -31.96 -16.55
C PRO A 436 15.91 -31.59 -15.36
N THR A 437 17.11 -31.04 -15.59
CA THR A 437 17.99 -30.47 -14.56
C THR A 437 17.53 -29.08 -14.09
N LEU A 438 16.73 -28.37 -14.89
CA LEU A 438 16.24 -27.01 -14.61
C LEU A 438 14.81 -27.03 -14.06
N LYS A 439 14.55 -26.21 -13.03
CA LYS A 439 13.19 -25.99 -12.50
C LYS A 439 12.28 -25.42 -13.61
N MET A 440 11.04 -25.91 -13.71
CA MET A 440 10.06 -25.38 -14.68
C MET A 440 9.91 -23.86 -14.48
N SER A 441 10.02 -23.07 -15.55
CA SER A 441 10.06 -21.60 -15.49
C SER A 441 9.17 -20.93 -16.54
N LYS A 442 8.51 -19.84 -16.14
CA LYS A 442 7.73 -18.95 -17.01
C LYS A 442 8.56 -18.26 -18.10
N SER A 443 9.81 -17.91 -17.80
CA SER A 443 10.69 -17.15 -18.70
C SER A 443 11.42 -18.00 -19.74
N HIS A 444 11.22 -19.32 -19.74
CA HIS A 444 11.89 -20.21 -20.68
C HIS A 444 11.38 -19.98 -22.12
N ALA A 445 12.31 -19.88 -23.08
CA ALA A 445 11.97 -19.53 -24.46
C ALA A 445 11.10 -20.59 -25.16
N ASP A 446 11.48 -21.86 -25.08
CA ASP A 446 10.66 -22.97 -25.60
C ASP A 446 9.42 -23.14 -24.71
N SER A 447 8.22 -23.05 -25.28
CA SER A 447 6.95 -23.18 -24.57
C SER A 447 6.61 -24.63 -24.19
N ARG A 448 7.30 -25.62 -24.76
CA ARG A 448 7.12 -27.05 -24.44
C ARG A 448 7.79 -27.45 -23.12
N SER A 449 8.71 -26.63 -22.59
CA SER A 449 9.35 -26.89 -21.30
C SER A 449 8.40 -26.83 -20.10
N ARG A 450 7.20 -26.26 -20.27
CA ARG A 450 6.21 -26.03 -19.22
C ARG A 450 4.78 -26.39 -19.65
N ILE A 451 4.03 -26.98 -18.73
CA ILE A 451 2.57 -27.09 -18.82
C ILE A 451 1.97 -25.87 -18.13
N LEU A 452 1.12 -25.12 -18.82
CA LEU A 452 0.32 -24.02 -18.29
C LEU A 452 -1.05 -24.54 -17.83
N LEU A 453 -1.62 -23.92 -16.80
CA LEU A 453 -2.97 -24.27 -16.31
C LEU A 453 -4.11 -23.97 -17.32
N THR A 454 -3.78 -23.35 -18.46
CA THR A 454 -4.73 -23.09 -19.57
C THR A 454 -4.26 -23.70 -20.90
N ASP A 455 -3.31 -24.63 -20.89
CA ASP A 455 -3.04 -25.45 -22.08
C ASP A 455 -4.26 -26.33 -22.39
N SER A 456 -4.58 -26.56 -23.67
CA SER A 456 -5.63 -27.52 -24.03
C SER A 456 -5.19 -28.95 -23.71
N PRO A 457 -6.10 -29.93 -23.53
CA PRO A 457 -5.73 -31.33 -23.35
C PRO A 457 -4.84 -31.87 -24.48
N TYR A 458 -5.04 -31.38 -25.72
CA TYR A 458 -4.18 -31.68 -26.87
C TYR A 458 -2.77 -31.08 -26.72
N ASP A 459 -2.64 -29.84 -26.27
CA ASP A 459 -1.33 -29.21 -26.02
C ASP A 459 -0.60 -29.88 -24.86
N ILE A 460 -1.30 -30.26 -23.78
CA ILE A 460 -0.74 -31.02 -22.66
C ILE A 460 -0.21 -32.36 -23.15
N HIS A 461 -1.02 -33.15 -23.86
CA HIS A 461 -0.62 -34.44 -24.40
C HIS A 461 0.59 -34.30 -25.35
N ARG A 462 0.59 -33.31 -26.25
CA ARG A 462 1.71 -33.04 -27.16
C ARG A 462 2.99 -32.62 -26.42
N LYS A 463 2.88 -31.91 -25.27
CA LYS A 463 4.03 -31.53 -24.44
C LYS A 463 4.59 -32.71 -23.64
N VAL A 464 3.74 -33.54 -23.05
CA VAL A 464 4.17 -34.73 -22.28
C VAL A 464 4.80 -35.77 -23.21
N ARG A 465 4.19 -36.06 -24.37
CA ARG A 465 4.75 -36.95 -25.40
C ARG A 465 6.07 -36.46 -26.01
N ALA A 466 6.37 -35.16 -25.88
CA ALA A 466 7.61 -34.54 -26.34
C ALA A 466 8.56 -34.16 -25.18
N ALA A 467 8.38 -34.74 -23.99
CA ALA A 467 9.30 -34.59 -22.87
C ALA A 467 10.61 -35.36 -23.11
N LEU A 468 11.71 -34.85 -22.59
CA LEU A 468 13.02 -35.47 -22.70
C LEU A 468 13.17 -36.60 -21.67
N THR A 469 13.08 -37.84 -22.15
CA THR A 469 13.51 -39.05 -21.42
C THR A 469 14.94 -39.44 -21.81
N ASP A 470 15.46 -40.48 -21.18
CA ASP A 470 16.61 -41.24 -21.65
C ASP A 470 16.18 -42.38 -22.60
N SER A 471 17.13 -43.23 -23.00
CA SER A 471 16.94 -44.33 -23.97
C SER A 471 16.69 -45.71 -23.33
N ASP A 472 16.60 -45.82 -22.00
CA ASP A 472 16.31 -47.08 -21.31
C ASP A 472 14.78 -47.31 -21.33
N ALA A 473 14.35 -48.46 -21.86
CA ALA A 473 12.93 -48.77 -22.05
C ALA A 473 12.16 -49.03 -20.75
N SER A 474 12.85 -49.29 -19.64
CA SER A 474 12.22 -49.46 -18.32
C SER A 474 11.75 -48.13 -17.74
N ILE A 475 10.71 -48.13 -16.92
CA ILE A 475 10.28 -46.95 -16.14
C ILE A 475 10.79 -47.14 -14.70
N THR A 476 11.81 -46.38 -14.31
CA THR A 476 12.38 -46.40 -12.96
C THR A 476 12.61 -44.99 -12.41
N TYR A 477 12.53 -44.85 -11.08
CA TYR A 477 12.76 -43.59 -10.38
C TYR A 477 14.24 -43.48 -9.94
N ASP A 478 14.98 -42.59 -10.60
CA ASP A 478 16.35 -42.20 -10.25
C ASP A 478 16.56 -40.72 -10.63
N PRO A 479 16.32 -39.78 -9.71
CA PRO A 479 16.47 -38.34 -9.99
C PRO A 479 17.88 -37.89 -10.36
N VAL A 480 18.91 -38.72 -10.18
CA VAL A 480 20.32 -38.39 -10.44
C VAL A 480 20.73 -38.85 -11.85
N ARG A 481 20.38 -40.08 -12.23
CA ARG A 481 20.75 -40.68 -13.53
C ARG A 481 19.65 -40.54 -14.58
N ARG A 482 18.38 -40.57 -14.17
CA ARG A 482 17.19 -40.53 -15.04
C ARG A 482 16.26 -39.36 -14.67
N PRO A 483 16.74 -38.10 -14.65
CA PRO A 483 15.95 -36.95 -14.16
C PRO A 483 14.70 -36.67 -15.01
N GLY A 484 14.71 -37.00 -16.31
CA GLY A 484 13.55 -36.84 -17.19
C GLY A 484 12.39 -37.76 -16.82
N VAL A 485 12.67 -39.06 -16.74
CA VAL A 485 11.70 -40.09 -16.32
C VAL A 485 11.23 -39.83 -14.89
N SER A 486 12.15 -39.49 -13.99
CA SER A 486 11.84 -39.21 -12.59
C SER A 486 10.93 -37.99 -12.41
N ASN A 487 11.13 -36.91 -13.18
CA ASN A 487 10.24 -35.75 -13.17
C ASN A 487 8.81 -36.10 -13.65
N LEU A 488 8.65 -37.06 -14.58
CA LEU A 488 7.33 -37.54 -14.99
C LEU A 488 6.67 -38.40 -13.89
N ILE A 489 7.43 -39.27 -13.22
CA ILE A 489 6.97 -40.06 -12.07
C ILE A 489 6.59 -39.13 -10.89
N GLU A 490 7.37 -38.09 -10.61
CA GLU A 490 7.05 -37.06 -9.62
C GLU A 490 5.74 -36.35 -9.95
N ILE A 491 5.55 -35.90 -11.20
CA ILE A 491 4.30 -35.28 -11.64
C ILE A 491 3.10 -36.22 -11.42
N LEU A 492 3.22 -37.50 -11.78
CA LEU A 492 2.15 -38.50 -11.59
C LEU A 492 1.88 -38.76 -10.09
N SER A 493 2.92 -39.04 -9.30
CA SER A 493 2.87 -39.14 -7.83
C SER A 493 2.12 -37.96 -7.21
N HIS A 494 2.37 -36.76 -7.72
CA HIS A 494 1.80 -35.56 -7.15
C HIS A 494 0.34 -35.36 -7.54
N LEU A 495 -0.11 -35.86 -8.68
CA LEU A 495 -1.53 -35.84 -9.08
C LEU A 495 -2.31 -36.94 -8.34
N ASP A 496 -1.82 -38.18 -8.37
CA ASP A 496 -2.47 -39.36 -7.77
C ASP A 496 -2.41 -39.38 -6.24
N GLY A 497 -1.39 -38.77 -5.63
CA GLY A 497 -1.09 -38.86 -4.19
C GLY A 497 -0.30 -40.10 -3.78
N ARG A 498 0.10 -40.95 -4.73
CA ARG A 498 0.91 -42.17 -4.52
C ARG A 498 2.41 -41.86 -4.40
N SER A 499 3.22 -42.77 -3.84
CA SER A 499 4.68 -42.57 -3.78
C SER A 499 5.33 -42.77 -5.16
N CYS A 500 6.52 -42.19 -5.36
CA CYS A 500 7.29 -42.41 -6.59
C CYS A 500 7.74 -43.88 -6.72
N ASP A 501 8.02 -44.55 -5.60
CA ASP A 501 8.51 -45.93 -5.57
C ASP A 501 7.39 -46.91 -5.95
N ASP A 502 6.18 -46.76 -5.40
CA ASP A 502 5.00 -47.56 -5.77
C ASP A 502 4.71 -47.47 -7.28
N LEU A 503 4.72 -46.25 -7.81
CA LEU A 503 4.53 -45.99 -9.25
C LEU A 503 5.66 -46.61 -10.10
N SER A 504 6.91 -46.55 -9.64
CA SER A 504 8.03 -47.17 -10.34
C SER A 504 7.97 -48.70 -10.35
N LEU A 505 7.26 -49.32 -9.39
CA LEU A 505 6.99 -50.75 -9.36
C LEU A 505 5.81 -51.13 -10.27
N GLU A 506 4.72 -50.35 -10.24
CA GLU A 506 3.55 -50.53 -11.11
C GLU A 506 3.91 -50.42 -12.59
N TYR A 507 4.59 -49.34 -12.97
CA TYR A 507 4.94 -49.06 -14.37
C TYR A 507 6.24 -49.75 -14.83
N LYS A 508 6.88 -50.57 -13.99
CA LYS A 508 8.19 -51.21 -14.28
C LYS A 508 8.21 -52.04 -15.57
N SER A 509 7.08 -52.63 -15.93
CA SER A 509 6.87 -53.46 -17.12
C SER A 509 6.15 -52.72 -18.26
N ALA A 510 5.79 -51.46 -18.07
CA ALA A 510 5.19 -50.61 -19.10
C ALA A 510 6.29 -49.90 -19.92
N SER A 511 6.03 -49.71 -21.21
CA SER A 511 6.88 -48.92 -22.11
C SER A 511 6.44 -47.46 -22.16
N PHE A 512 7.35 -46.55 -22.50
CA PHE A 512 7.00 -45.17 -22.84
C PHE A 512 6.00 -45.14 -24.02
N GLY A 513 4.86 -44.48 -23.82
CA GLY A 513 3.78 -44.40 -24.82
C GLY A 513 4.20 -43.60 -26.05
N LEU A 514 4.22 -44.28 -27.20
CA LEU A 514 4.76 -43.79 -28.47
C LEU A 514 3.99 -42.61 -29.06
#